data_AF-A0A497TQA0-F1
#
_entry.id   AF-A0A497TQA0-F1
#
_cell.length_a   1.000
_cell.length_b   1.000
_cell.length_c   1.000
_cell.angle_alpha   90.00
_cell.angle_beta   90.00
_cell.angle_gamma   90.00
#
_symmetry.space_group_name_H-M   'P 1'
#
loop_
_entity.id
_entity.type
_entity.pdbx_description
1 polymer ?
#
loop_
_entity_poly.entity_id
_entity_poly.type
_entity_poly.pdbx_seq_one_letter_code
_entity_poly.pdbx_strand_id
1 'polypeptide(L)'
;SSLIFEGFVTQRKKHQEKYWEVECIELAWELERHLVLSGHKKRIKVKVENGGNRLVDYPIYVPIYWEEGMDENFGDLLFADDQNNVLPHWIEEYVAGSWAGVWVKCKEIPPGVLYVWCYFKTDVPTGGVGDPYEVFPVFVDCESGSPEDWFLAQGDFVPDLEFVSGQLKVSWQDAASYSLVTVKGYSGTNYALEADAKVAGDMDAGLFVRRESLTNMYGYFAMWPGLGELRAEHMSGYSTVCSGPSYAVNDWYKWSFRVCGQELQGVHESGVICSGESGDFGQGYCGFVLQPHELGAVLWVDRVRIRPYVLPEPSVTPLGSEDAQGSPFSLEATFEQKKASEIVSSVVGPLGWTVGDDFDDMTIEKFTVKDDNVLDVVTKLAREYMEKEIWFGPGRKINISSARSDDVVEVTELNVVADVEDGKTQCDGVVVRGQGNVTGVAGNPAGKCTLLHDMRIKTVEDANAFAARELALRSAPVLTIEATTKARALREAMKIDVPGHSVYKVEQVLMDAKDVRLKLVKV
;
A
#
# COMPACT_ATOMS: atom_id res chain seq x y z
N SER A 1 41.51 -4.70 -30.31
CA SER A 1 41.52 -5.07 -28.87
C SER A 1 41.00 -3.95 -27.97
N SER A 2 41.17 -2.66 -28.31
CA SER A 2 40.61 -1.53 -27.54
C SER A 2 39.08 -1.40 -27.58
N LEU A 3 38.45 -1.70 -28.72
CA LEU A 3 36.98 -1.63 -28.88
C LEU A 3 36.17 -2.70 -28.12
N ILE A 4 36.80 -3.82 -27.75
CA ILE A 4 36.13 -4.90 -26.99
C ILE A 4 36.16 -4.60 -25.48
N PHE A 5 37.15 -3.81 -25.01
CA PHE A 5 37.28 -3.42 -23.61
C PHE A 5 36.32 -2.28 -23.21
N GLU A 6 36.05 -1.32 -24.12
CA GLU A 6 35.07 -0.26 -23.85
C GLU A 6 33.62 -0.77 -23.79
N GLY A 7 33.27 -1.77 -24.62
CA GLY A 7 31.94 -2.41 -24.57
C GLY A 7 31.68 -3.13 -23.24
N PHE A 8 32.69 -3.82 -22.70
CA PHE A 8 32.58 -4.58 -21.44
C PHE A 8 32.49 -3.66 -20.20
N VAL A 9 33.23 -2.55 -20.18
CA VAL A 9 33.19 -1.56 -19.08
C VAL A 9 31.87 -0.79 -19.08
N THR A 10 31.30 -0.51 -20.26
CA THR A 10 30.04 0.23 -20.39
C THR A 10 28.82 -0.63 -20.02
N GLN A 11 28.83 -1.93 -20.34
CA GLN A 11 27.79 -2.86 -19.88
C GLN A 11 27.84 -3.09 -18.36
N ARG A 12 29.03 -3.25 -17.76
CA ARG A 12 29.16 -3.40 -16.29
C ARG A 12 28.69 -2.15 -15.53
N LYS A 13 28.94 -0.96 -16.07
CA LYS A 13 28.54 0.32 -15.46
C LYS A 13 27.04 0.58 -15.53
N LYS A 14 26.39 0.34 -16.68
CA LYS A 14 24.92 0.37 -16.77
C LYS A 14 24.25 -0.67 -15.87
N HIS A 15 24.90 -1.82 -15.65
CA HIS A 15 24.42 -2.82 -14.71
C HIS A 15 24.54 -2.35 -13.25
N GLN A 16 25.63 -1.70 -12.85
CA GLN A 16 25.79 -1.16 -11.49
C GLN A 16 24.83 -0.01 -11.17
N GLU A 17 24.54 0.86 -12.13
CA GLU A 17 23.62 2.00 -11.96
C GLU A 17 22.18 1.55 -11.71
N LYS A 18 21.73 0.50 -12.42
CA LYS A 18 20.39 -0.07 -12.25
C LYS A 18 20.23 -0.83 -10.92
N TYR A 19 21.31 -1.37 -10.37
CA TYR A 19 21.32 -1.99 -9.04
C TYR A 19 21.19 -0.95 -7.92
N TRP A 20 21.74 0.25 -8.11
CA TRP A 20 21.76 1.30 -7.10
C TRP A 20 20.39 1.95 -6.85
N GLU A 21 19.61 2.21 -7.91
CA GLU A 21 18.24 2.72 -7.79
C GLU A 21 17.32 1.70 -7.10
N VAL A 22 17.49 0.42 -7.39
CA VAL A 22 16.75 -0.66 -6.73
C VAL A 22 17.13 -0.75 -5.24
N GLU A 23 18.42 -0.69 -4.89
CA GLU A 23 18.87 -0.78 -3.49
C GLU A 23 18.43 0.43 -2.63
N CYS A 24 18.39 1.65 -3.19
CA CYS A 24 17.92 2.84 -2.45
C CYS A 24 16.40 2.88 -2.28
N ILE A 25 15.64 2.42 -3.28
CA ILE A 25 14.18 2.27 -3.18
C ILE A 25 13.86 1.14 -2.20
N GLU A 26 14.56 0.01 -2.29
CA GLU A 26 14.44 -1.09 -1.31
C GLU A 26 14.77 -0.63 0.11
N LEU A 27 15.78 0.23 0.31
CA LEU A 27 16.08 0.84 1.62
C LEU A 27 14.92 1.71 2.12
N ALA A 28 14.41 2.63 1.29
CA ALA A 28 13.30 3.49 1.68
C ALA A 28 12.08 2.67 2.06
N TRP A 29 11.80 1.61 1.29
CA TRP A 29 10.70 0.70 1.54
C TRP A 29 10.94 -0.19 2.78
N GLU A 30 12.16 -0.68 2.99
CA GLU A 30 12.52 -1.42 4.21
C GLU A 30 12.40 -0.49 5.43
N LEU A 31 12.96 0.70 5.42
CA LEU A 31 12.88 1.66 6.53
C LEU A 31 11.43 2.07 6.81
N GLU A 32 10.63 2.33 5.77
CA GLU A 32 9.22 2.68 5.90
C GLU A 32 8.40 1.51 6.46
N ARG A 33 8.60 0.27 5.98
CA ARG A 33 7.98 -0.94 6.56
C ARG A 33 8.31 -1.08 8.06
N HIS A 34 9.57 -0.86 8.42
CA HIS A 34 10.01 -0.96 9.82
C HIS A 34 9.44 0.17 10.69
N LEU A 35 9.32 1.38 10.16
CA LEU A 35 8.66 2.52 10.82
C LEU A 35 7.19 2.19 11.12
N VAL A 36 6.47 1.69 10.12
CA VAL A 36 5.03 1.37 10.21
C VAL A 36 4.78 0.29 11.26
N LEU A 37 5.65 -0.72 11.35
CA LEU A 37 5.54 -1.76 12.37
C LEU A 37 5.94 -1.28 13.77
N SER A 38 6.95 -0.42 13.90
CA SER A 38 7.45 0.05 15.21
C SER A 38 6.47 0.91 16.01
N GLY A 39 5.47 1.52 15.36
CA GLY A 39 4.44 2.30 16.04
C GLY A 39 3.46 1.43 16.85
N HIS A 40 3.29 0.16 16.47
CA HIS A 40 2.30 -0.73 17.07
C HIS A 40 2.83 -1.39 18.34
N LYS A 41 2.06 -1.29 19.41
CA LYS A 41 2.47 -1.76 20.75
C LYS A 41 2.03 -3.17 21.07
N LYS A 42 1.07 -3.71 20.32
CA LYS A 42 0.52 -5.05 20.53
C LYS A 42 0.38 -5.80 19.22
N ARG A 43 0.33 -7.14 19.30
CA ARG A 43 0.08 -7.99 18.14
C ARG A 43 -0.75 -9.22 18.49
N ILE A 44 -1.51 -9.72 17.53
CA ILE A 44 -2.22 -11.00 17.56
C ILE A 44 -1.52 -11.95 16.61
N LYS A 45 -1.23 -13.17 17.09
CA LYS A 45 -0.74 -14.23 16.23
C LYS A 45 -1.91 -14.91 15.53
N VAL A 46 -1.87 -14.98 14.20
CA VAL A 46 -2.88 -15.67 13.38
C VAL A 46 -2.26 -16.94 12.83
N LYS A 47 -2.81 -18.09 13.22
CA LYS A 47 -2.44 -19.40 12.69
C LYS A 47 -3.24 -19.68 11.42
N VAL A 48 -2.55 -20.05 10.35
CA VAL A 48 -3.15 -20.45 9.07
C VAL A 48 -2.72 -21.88 8.78
N GLU A 49 -3.67 -22.80 8.61
CA GLU A 49 -3.37 -24.20 8.31
C GLU A 49 -3.85 -24.55 6.90
N ASN A 50 -2.92 -24.96 6.06
CA ASN A 50 -3.17 -25.38 4.69
C ASN A 50 -2.90 -26.88 4.56
N GLY A 51 -3.98 -27.66 4.41
CA GLY A 51 -3.89 -29.11 4.20
C GLY A 51 -3.52 -29.52 2.76
N GLY A 52 -3.43 -28.56 1.84
CA GLY A 52 -3.22 -28.81 0.41
C GLY A 52 -1.82 -28.46 -0.09
N ASN A 53 -1.74 -28.13 -1.37
CA ASN A 53 -0.51 -27.67 -2.01
C ASN A 53 -0.17 -26.23 -1.61
N ARG A 54 1.09 -25.81 -1.85
CA ARG A 54 1.52 -24.43 -1.68
C ARG A 54 0.61 -23.47 -2.47
N LEU A 55 0.12 -22.42 -1.81
CA LEU A 55 -0.66 -21.34 -2.40
C LEU A 55 0.20 -20.09 -2.55
N VAL A 56 -0.04 -19.28 -3.58
CA VAL A 56 0.69 -18.04 -3.87
C VAL A 56 -0.33 -16.93 -4.07
N ASP A 57 -0.04 -15.75 -3.52
CA ASP A 57 -0.90 -14.55 -3.60
C ASP A 57 -2.35 -14.85 -3.20
N TYR A 58 -2.52 -15.66 -2.16
CA TYR A 58 -3.82 -16.20 -1.76
C TYR A 58 -4.43 -15.36 -0.63
N PRO A 59 -5.62 -14.77 -0.84
CA PRO A 59 -6.31 -14.04 0.21
C PRO A 59 -6.98 -15.00 1.21
N ILE A 60 -6.78 -14.74 2.49
CA ILE A 60 -7.43 -15.45 3.60
C ILE A 60 -8.36 -14.50 4.35
N TYR A 61 -9.47 -15.03 4.87
CA TYR A 61 -10.37 -14.29 5.73
C TYR A 61 -10.00 -14.50 7.20
N VAL A 62 -9.73 -13.40 7.91
CA VAL A 62 -9.27 -13.38 9.29
C VAL A 62 -10.30 -12.66 10.15
N PRO A 63 -11.04 -13.37 11.03
CA PRO A 63 -11.88 -12.71 12.02
C PRO A 63 -10.99 -12.14 13.14
N ILE A 64 -11.06 -10.84 13.38
CA ILE A 64 -10.35 -10.15 14.46
C ILE A 64 -11.37 -9.68 15.49
N TYR A 65 -11.20 -10.11 16.74
CA TYR A 65 -12.01 -9.60 17.85
C TYR A 65 -11.31 -8.37 18.44
N TRP A 66 -12.11 -7.38 18.85
CA TRP A 66 -11.61 -6.18 19.47
C TRP A 66 -10.88 -6.52 20.78
N GLU A 67 -9.75 -5.87 20.99
CA GLU A 67 -8.89 -6.01 22.16
C GLU A 67 -8.55 -4.62 22.71
N GLU A 68 -8.24 -4.56 24.02
CA GLU A 68 -7.93 -3.29 24.66
C GLU A 68 -6.73 -2.59 24.00
N GLY A 69 -6.99 -1.41 23.44
CA GLY A 69 -6.02 -0.56 22.75
C GLY A 69 -6.11 -0.60 21.23
N MET A 70 -6.99 -1.41 20.64
CA MET A 70 -7.40 -1.28 19.24
C MET A 70 -8.31 -0.07 19.06
N ASP A 71 -8.25 0.55 17.88
CA ASP A 71 -9.27 1.52 17.49
C ASP A 71 -10.62 0.84 17.36
N GLU A 72 -11.70 1.52 17.78
CA GLU A 72 -13.04 0.94 17.73
C GLU A 72 -13.46 0.59 16.29
N ASN A 73 -12.94 1.28 15.29
CA ASN A 73 -13.18 1.01 13.88
C ASN A 73 -12.11 0.13 13.22
N PHE A 74 -11.15 -0.40 13.99
CA PHE A 74 -10.04 -1.23 13.50
C PHE A 74 -9.13 -0.55 12.47
N GLY A 75 -9.12 0.78 12.41
CA GLY A 75 -8.31 1.56 11.46
C GLY A 75 -6.82 1.57 11.78
N ASP A 76 -6.42 0.97 12.91
CA ASP A 76 -5.05 0.80 13.37
C ASP A 76 -4.49 -0.61 13.12
N LEU A 77 -5.22 -1.47 12.40
CA LEU A 77 -4.75 -2.82 12.11
C LEU A 77 -3.68 -2.83 11.00
N LEU A 78 -2.66 -3.66 11.19
CA LEU A 78 -1.63 -3.90 10.19
C LEU A 78 -1.27 -5.39 10.17
N PHE A 79 -1.18 -6.00 9.00
CA PHE A 79 -0.83 -7.41 8.87
C PHE A 79 0.59 -7.58 8.33
N ALA A 80 1.33 -8.54 8.87
CA ALA A 80 2.65 -8.91 8.36
C ALA A 80 2.94 -10.41 8.48
N ASP A 81 3.86 -10.91 7.66
CA ASP A 81 4.38 -12.28 7.80
C ASP A 81 5.40 -12.42 8.96
N ASP A 82 5.95 -13.62 9.15
CA ASP A 82 6.94 -13.90 10.19
C ASP A 82 8.32 -13.27 9.93
N GLN A 83 8.56 -12.75 8.72
CA GLN A 83 9.72 -11.92 8.39
C GLN A 83 9.41 -10.41 8.45
N ASN A 84 8.25 -10.02 8.99
CA ASN A 84 7.80 -8.63 9.09
C ASN A 84 7.59 -7.93 7.73
N ASN A 85 7.30 -8.67 6.66
CA ASN A 85 6.82 -8.06 5.43
C ASN A 85 5.34 -7.70 5.59
N VAL A 86 5.00 -6.43 5.37
CA VAL A 86 3.61 -5.96 5.39
C VAL A 86 2.81 -6.69 4.30
N LEU A 87 1.64 -7.18 4.68
CA LEU A 87 0.71 -7.88 3.82
C LEU A 87 -0.46 -6.95 3.44
N PRO A 88 -0.85 -6.89 2.16
CA PRO A 88 -2.07 -6.20 1.77
C PRO A 88 -3.27 -6.77 2.51
N HIS A 89 -4.13 -5.89 2.98
CA HIS A 89 -5.32 -6.27 3.70
C HIS A 89 -6.46 -5.31 3.41
N TRP A 90 -7.68 -5.75 3.70
CA TRP A 90 -8.90 -4.95 3.59
C TRP A 90 -9.93 -5.39 4.63
N ILE A 91 -10.51 -4.43 5.34
CA ILE A 91 -11.58 -4.63 6.32
C ILE A 91 -12.90 -4.67 5.56
N GLU A 92 -13.46 -5.87 5.40
CA GLU A 92 -14.73 -6.06 4.70
C GLU A 92 -15.92 -5.53 5.53
N GLU A 93 -15.90 -5.83 6.83
CA GLU A 93 -16.96 -5.44 7.76
C GLU A 93 -16.45 -5.38 9.18
N TYR A 94 -17.12 -4.61 10.02
CA TYR A 94 -16.85 -4.59 11.45
C TYR A 94 -18.06 -4.12 12.25
N VAL A 95 -18.06 -4.49 13.54
CA VAL A 95 -18.90 -3.90 14.57
C VAL A 95 -17.98 -3.14 15.51
N ALA A 96 -18.20 -1.83 15.64
CA ALA A 96 -17.31 -0.95 16.38
C ALA A 96 -17.06 -1.46 17.81
N GLY A 97 -15.79 -1.57 18.19
CA GLY A 97 -15.38 -2.06 19.51
C GLY A 97 -15.71 -3.53 19.79
N SER A 98 -16.03 -4.34 18.76
CA SER A 98 -16.44 -5.73 18.93
C SER A 98 -15.65 -6.71 18.05
N TRP A 99 -15.78 -6.63 16.73
CA TRP A 99 -15.06 -7.52 15.81
C TRP A 99 -14.97 -6.94 14.39
N ALA A 100 -14.02 -7.42 13.61
CA ALA A 100 -13.84 -7.12 12.19
C ALA A 100 -13.57 -8.39 11.37
N GLY A 101 -14.10 -8.42 10.15
CA GLY A 101 -13.79 -9.40 9.13
C GLY A 101 -12.75 -8.82 8.17
N VAL A 102 -11.52 -9.35 8.20
CA VAL A 102 -10.41 -8.79 7.44
C VAL A 102 -9.90 -9.79 6.41
N TRP A 103 -9.80 -9.37 5.16
CA TRP A 103 -9.09 -10.14 4.14
C TRP A 103 -7.62 -9.77 4.15
N VAL A 104 -6.75 -10.78 4.11
CA VAL A 104 -5.29 -10.59 4.11
C VAL A 104 -4.70 -11.41 2.97
N LYS A 105 -3.95 -10.77 2.07
CA LYS A 105 -3.28 -11.45 0.96
C LYS A 105 -1.93 -11.97 1.38
N CYS A 106 -1.83 -13.29 1.54
CA CYS A 106 -0.57 -13.96 1.83
C CYS A 106 0.20 -14.23 0.53
N LYS A 107 1.44 -13.74 0.45
CA LYS A 107 2.32 -13.98 -0.71
C LYS A 107 2.55 -15.47 -0.94
N GLU A 108 2.75 -16.24 0.12
CA GLU A 108 2.91 -17.68 0.06
C GLU A 108 2.26 -18.34 1.29
N ILE A 109 1.50 -19.41 1.07
CA ILE A 109 0.99 -20.28 2.14
C ILE A 109 1.52 -21.70 1.87
N PRO A 110 2.56 -22.16 2.59
CA PRO A 110 3.08 -23.51 2.41
C PRO A 110 2.07 -24.57 2.87
N PRO A 111 2.23 -25.84 2.46
CA PRO A 111 1.55 -26.95 3.11
C PRO A 111 1.90 -26.99 4.62
N GLY A 112 0.92 -27.22 5.48
CA GLY A 112 1.10 -27.21 6.93
C GLY A 112 0.67 -25.90 7.57
N VAL A 113 1.50 -25.34 8.45
CA VAL A 113 1.15 -24.15 9.26
C VAL A 113 1.97 -22.95 8.83
N LEU A 114 1.30 -21.83 8.61
CA LEU A 114 1.85 -20.48 8.47
C LEU A 114 1.39 -19.63 9.65
N TYR A 115 2.22 -18.66 10.05
CA TYR A 115 1.82 -17.63 11.00
C TYR A 115 1.84 -16.25 10.34
N VAL A 116 0.75 -15.52 10.54
CA VAL A 116 0.61 -14.11 10.20
C VAL A 116 0.47 -13.33 11.50
N TRP A 117 0.96 -12.10 11.54
CA TRP A 117 0.84 -11.21 12.69
C TRP A 117 -0.08 -10.06 12.35
N CYS A 118 -1.03 -9.77 13.23
CA CYS A 118 -1.88 -8.59 13.18
C CYS A 118 -1.41 -7.63 14.28
N TYR A 119 -0.78 -6.53 13.89
CA TYR A 119 -0.31 -5.46 14.75
C TYR A 119 -1.43 -4.42 14.97
N PHE A 120 -1.50 -3.85 16.17
CA PHE A 120 -2.49 -2.84 16.56
C PHE A 120 -1.93 -1.95 17.69
N LYS A 121 -2.71 -0.95 18.11
CA LYS A 121 -2.34 0.04 19.13
C LYS A 121 -1.13 0.88 18.72
N THR A 122 -1.32 1.67 17.67
CA THR A 122 -0.32 2.64 17.16
C THR A 122 -0.55 4.05 17.72
N ASP A 123 0.53 4.81 17.93
CA ASP A 123 0.43 6.24 18.28
C ASP A 123 0.14 7.13 17.06
N VAL A 124 0.30 6.59 15.85
CA VAL A 124 0.04 7.27 14.57
C VAL A 124 -0.91 6.38 13.76
N PRO A 125 -2.13 6.83 13.43
CA PRO A 125 -3.10 6.02 12.67
C PRO A 125 -2.48 5.51 11.38
N THR A 126 -2.26 4.21 11.27
CA THR A 126 -1.68 3.57 10.09
C THR A 126 -2.81 3.11 9.16
N GLY A 127 -3.39 4.05 8.43
CA GLY A 127 -3.96 3.74 7.12
C GLY A 127 -5.24 2.92 7.05
N GLY A 128 -6.26 3.23 7.85
CA GLY A 128 -7.68 3.02 7.48
C GLY A 128 -8.11 1.57 7.18
N VAL A 129 -9.14 1.40 6.36
CA VAL A 129 -9.77 0.09 6.08
C VAL A 129 -8.97 -0.82 5.12
N GLY A 130 -7.76 -0.43 4.73
CA GLY A 130 -6.96 -1.11 3.70
C GLY A 130 -7.48 -0.92 2.26
N ASP A 131 -6.81 -1.55 1.29
CA ASP A 131 -7.14 -1.46 -0.14
C ASP A 131 -7.54 -2.84 -0.70
N PRO A 132 -8.82 -3.06 -1.07
CA PRO A 132 -9.27 -4.35 -1.62
C PRO A 132 -8.67 -4.66 -2.99
N TYR A 133 -8.25 -3.65 -3.77
CA TYR A 133 -7.63 -3.84 -5.09
C TYR A 133 -6.23 -4.45 -4.98
N GLU A 134 -5.56 -4.31 -3.83
CA GLU A 134 -4.29 -5.00 -3.57
C GLU A 134 -4.50 -6.46 -3.12
N VAL A 135 -5.65 -6.75 -2.52
CA VAL A 135 -6.00 -8.06 -1.95
C VAL A 135 -6.55 -9.02 -3.01
N PHE A 136 -7.47 -8.55 -3.87
CA PHE A 136 -8.17 -9.39 -4.83
C PHE A 136 -7.70 -9.16 -6.27
N PRO A 137 -7.59 -10.21 -7.10
CA PRO A 137 -7.35 -10.06 -8.54
C PRO A 137 -8.38 -9.17 -9.26
N VAL A 138 -9.64 -9.23 -8.81
CA VAL A 138 -10.73 -8.37 -9.30
C VAL A 138 -11.55 -7.95 -8.11
N PHE A 139 -11.79 -6.65 -7.99
CA PHE A 139 -12.69 -6.04 -7.02
C PHE A 139 -13.44 -4.89 -7.71
N VAL A 140 -14.73 -4.74 -7.43
CA VAL A 140 -15.58 -3.65 -7.92
C VAL A 140 -16.46 -3.17 -6.77
N ASP A 141 -16.17 -1.98 -6.25
CA ASP A 141 -16.95 -1.31 -5.20
C ASP A 141 -18.22 -0.62 -5.72
N CYS A 142 -18.37 -0.49 -7.04
CA CYS A 142 -19.48 0.23 -7.67
C CYS A 142 -19.64 1.70 -7.25
N GLU A 143 -18.60 2.31 -6.65
CA GLU A 143 -18.60 3.71 -6.19
C GLU A 143 -18.07 4.69 -7.24
N SER A 144 -17.31 4.19 -8.23
CA SER A 144 -16.67 5.03 -9.23
C SER A 144 -16.57 4.37 -10.62
N GLY A 145 -16.34 5.19 -11.64
CA GLY A 145 -16.26 4.75 -13.04
C GLY A 145 -17.63 4.51 -13.67
N SER A 146 -17.65 3.80 -14.81
CA SER A 146 -18.89 3.39 -15.47
C SER A 146 -19.07 1.87 -15.36
N PRO A 147 -20.30 1.34 -15.24
CA PRO A 147 -20.54 -0.11 -15.22
C PRO A 147 -19.91 -0.84 -16.42
N GLU A 148 -19.89 -0.19 -17.58
CA GLU A 148 -19.29 -0.74 -18.79
C GLU A 148 -17.77 -0.94 -18.69
N ASP A 149 -17.06 -0.28 -17.77
CA ASP A 149 -15.62 -0.53 -17.58
C ASP A 149 -15.37 -1.93 -16.99
N TRP A 150 -16.34 -2.42 -16.20
CA TRP A 150 -16.23 -3.61 -15.37
C TRP A 150 -17.10 -4.77 -15.84
N PHE A 151 -18.21 -4.48 -16.51
CA PHE A 151 -19.23 -5.46 -16.85
C PHE A 151 -19.55 -5.46 -18.35
N LEU A 152 -19.86 -6.65 -18.87
CA LEU A 152 -20.34 -6.86 -20.22
C LEU A 152 -21.74 -7.47 -20.14
N ALA A 153 -22.76 -6.66 -20.42
CA ALA A 153 -24.15 -7.08 -20.56
C ALA A 153 -24.36 -7.77 -21.92
N GLN A 154 -25.01 -8.94 -21.92
CA GLN A 154 -25.20 -9.78 -23.10
C GLN A 154 -26.54 -10.52 -23.03
N GLY A 155 -27.11 -10.82 -24.19
CA GLY A 155 -28.36 -11.58 -24.34
C GLY A 155 -29.18 -11.06 -25.51
N ASP A 156 -30.27 -11.75 -25.82
CA ASP A 156 -31.27 -11.28 -26.80
C ASP A 156 -31.91 -9.96 -26.32
N PHE A 157 -31.96 -9.78 -25.00
CA PHE A 157 -32.33 -8.55 -24.31
C PHE A 157 -31.17 -8.14 -23.41
N VAL A 158 -30.55 -7.00 -23.73
CA VAL A 158 -29.42 -6.45 -22.99
C VAL A 158 -29.97 -5.61 -21.83
N PRO A 159 -29.65 -5.94 -20.55
CA PRO A 159 -30.09 -5.14 -19.43
C PRO A 159 -29.40 -3.78 -19.40
N ASP A 160 -30.10 -2.79 -18.84
CA ASP A 160 -29.53 -1.49 -18.52
C ASP A 160 -28.68 -1.61 -17.24
N LEU A 161 -27.43 -1.16 -17.31
CA LEU A 161 -26.48 -1.13 -16.19
C LEU A 161 -26.24 0.31 -15.74
N GLU A 162 -26.39 0.57 -14.45
CA GLU A 162 -26.18 1.90 -13.88
C GLU A 162 -25.54 1.79 -12.49
N PHE A 163 -24.57 2.66 -12.16
CA PHE A 163 -24.15 2.82 -10.77
C PHE A 163 -25.05 3.85 -10.09
N VAL A 164 -25.76 3.41 -9.04
CA VAL A 164 -26.70 4.23 -8.27
C VAL A 164 -26.37 4.08 -6.80
N SER A 165 -25.97 5.17 -6.15
CA SER A 165 -25.66 5.22 -4.72
C SER A 165 -24.60 4.20 -4.28
N GLY A 166 -23.55 4.02 -5.07
CA GLY A 166 -22.46 3.07 -4.78
C GLY A 166 -22.78 1.61 -5.12
N GLN A 167 -23.84 1.35 -5.88
CA GLN A 167 -24.29 -0.02 -6.19
C GLN A 167 -24.52 -0.17 -7.69
N LEU A 168 -24.20 -1.34 -8.25
CA LEU A 168 -24.63 -1.72 -9.59
C LEU A 168 -26.12 -2.05 -9.56
N LYS A 169 -26.89 -1.27 -10.32
CA LYS A 169 -28.28 -1.54 -10.64
C LYS A 169 -28.36 -2.18 -12.02
N VAL A 170 -28.99 -3.34 -12.09
CA VAL A 170 -29.28 -4.06 -13.33
C VAL A 170 -30.79 -4.10 -13.53
N SER A 171 -31.28 -3.48 -14.60
CA SER A 171 -32.72 -3.32 -14.87
C SER A 171 -33.09 -3.59 -16.33
N TRP A 172 -34.39 -3.75 -16.59
CA TRP A 172 -34.91 -4.06 -17.93
C TRP A 172 -36.05 -3.15 -18.31
N GLN A 173 -36.19 -2.92 -19.62
CA GLN A 173 -37.31 -2.20 -20.21
C GLN A 173 -38.46 -3.14 -20.60
N ASP A 174 -38.18 -4.44 -20.75
CA ASP A 174 -39.13 -5.48 -21.11
C ASP A 174 -38.93 -6.74 -20.22
N ALA A 175 -40.02 -7.44 -19.89
CA ALA A 175 -39.92 -8.76 -19.28
C ALA A 175 -39.34 -9.74 -20.33
N ALA A 176 -38.23 -10.38 -20.00
CA ALA A 176 -37.32 -10.94 -21.00
C ALA A 176 -36.87 -12.37 -20.69
N SER A 177 -36.37 -13.03 -21.74
CA SER A 177 -35.55 -14.24 -21.61
C SER A 177 -34.25 -13.94 -20.86
N TYR A 178 -33.47 -14.98 -20.56
CA TYR A 178 -32.23 -14.85 -19.80
C TYR A 178 -31.28 -13.76 -20.34
N SER A 179 -30.79 -12.93 -19.43
CA SER A 179 -29.71 -11.97 -19.64
C SER A 179 -28.47 -12.37 -18.83
N LEU A 180 -27.30 -12.01 -19.32
CA LEU A 180 -26.03 -12.25 -18.66
C LEU A 180 -25.28 -10.93 -18.45
N VAL A 181 -24.71 -10.75 -17.28
CA VAL A 181 -23.79 -9.64 -16.98
C VAL A 181 -22.46 -10.25 -16.58
N THR A 182 -21.48 -10.18 -17.46
CA THR A 182 -20.17 -10.84 -17.31
C THR A 182 -19.18 -9.89 -16.67
N VAL A 183 -18.39 -10.34 -15.70
CA VAL A 183 -17.27 -9.55 -15.17
C VAL A 183 -16.17 -9.52 -16.22
N LYS A 184 -15.77 -8.32 -16.67
CA LYS A 184 -14.76 -8.13 -17.70
C LYS A 184 -13.38 -8.55 -17.21
N GLY A 185 -12.56 -9.02 -18.16
CA GLY A 185 -11.14 -9.28 -17.92
C GLY A 185 -10.83 -10.54 -17.11
N TYR A 186 -11.83 -11.30 -16.65
CA TYR A 186 -11.60 -12.52 -15.87
C TYR A 186 -12.11 -13.79 -16.55
N SER A 187 -11.23 -14.80 -16.61
CA SER A 187 -11.55 -16.19 -16.89
C SER A 187 -10.57 -17.06 -16.12
N GLY A 188 -11.04 -18.11 -15.46
CA GLY A 188 -10.22 -18.91 -14.56
C GLY A 188 -10.65 -20.36 -14.48
N THR A 189 -9.85 -21.15 -13.77
CA THR A 189 -10.13 -22.57 -13.48
C THR A 189 -10.65 -22.73 -12.05
N ASN A 190 -9.88 -22.33 -11.04
CA ASN A 190 -10.26 -22.49 -9.63
C ASN A 190 -10.38 -21.13 -8.95
N TYR A 191 -11.61 -20.70 -8.67
CA TYR A 191 -11.89 -19.38 -8.12
C TYR A 191 -13.23 -19.33 -7.38
N ALA A 192 -13.41 -18.28 -6.60
CA ALA A 192 -14.68 -17.88 -6.04
C ALA A 192 -15.08 -16.53 -6.65
N LEU A 193 -16.30 -16.45 -7.17
CA LEU A 193 -16.98 -15.19 -7.46
C LEU A 193 -17.85 -14.87 -6.24
N GLU A 194 -17.62 -13.72 -5.63
CA GLU A 194 -18.35 -13.26 -4.44
C GLU A 194 -18.94 -11.87 -4.71
N ALA A 195 -20.15 -11.61 -4.23
CA ALA A 195 -20.81 -10.31 -4.34
C ALA A 195 -21.89 -10.16 -3.27
N ASP A 196 -22.17 -8.93 -2.89
CA ASP A 196 -23.40 -8.60 -2.20
C ASP A 196 -24.48 -8.42 -3.24
N ALA A 197 -25.63 -9.06 -3.06
CA ALA A 197 -26.72 -9.01 -4.01
C ALA A 197 -28.07 -8.80 -3.31
N LYS A 198 -28.94 -8.03 -3.95
CA LYS A 198 -30.33 -7.84 -3.56
C LYS A 198 -31.23 -7.87 -4.80
N VAL A 199 -32.25 -8.71 -4.76
CA VAL A 199 -33.28 -8.78 -5.81
C VAL A 199 -34.50 -8.00 -5.37
N ALA A 200 -34.98 -7.07 -6.20
CA ALA A 200 -36.23 -6.35 -6.01
C ALA A 200 -37.21 -6.74 -7.12
N GLY A 201 -38.41 -7.21 -6.76
CA GLY A 201 -39.41 -7.73 -7.70
C GLY A 201 -39.27 -9.23 -7.98
N ASP A 202 -40.10 -9.75 -8.89
CA ASP A 202 -40.11 -11.15 -9.32
C ASP A 202 -39.12 -11.39 -10.49
N MET A 203 -38.03 -12.11 -10.20
CA MET A 203 -37.06 -12.55 -11.18
C MET A 203 -36.30 -13.79 -10.71
N ASP A 204 -35.70 -14.50 -11.67
CA ASP A 204 -34.61 -15.42 -11.37
C ASP A 204 -33.28 -14.68 -11.47
N ALA A 205 -32.46 -14.69 -10.42
CA ALA A 205 -31.15 -14.04 -10.41
C ALA A 205 -30.09 -14.89 -9.74
N GLY A 206 -28.86 -14.86 -10.25
CA GLY A 206 -27.81 -15.74 -9.77
C GLY A 206 -26.40 -15.35 -10.16
N LEU A 207 -25.44 -16.07 -9.61
CA LEU A 207 -24.04 -16.02 -10.04
C LEU A 207 -23.79 -17.12 -11.07
N PHE A 208 -22.89 -16.91 -12.02
CA PHE A 208 -22.40 -17.98 -12.89
C PHE A 208 -20.88 -18.07 -12.85
N VAL A 209 -20.36 -19.29 -13.02
CA VAL A 209 -18.93 -19.59 -13.09
C VAL A 209 -18.64 -20.55 -14.24
N ARG A 210 -17.40 -20.46 -14.75
CA ARG A 210 -16.86 -21.25 -15.86
C ARG A 210 -17.74 -21.27 -17.11
N ARG A 211 -18.26 -20.11 -17.50
CA ARG A 211 -18.98 -19.98 -18.78
C ARG A 211 -17.99 -20.11 -19.94
N GLU A 212 -18.27 -20.99 -20.89
CA GLU A 212 -17.33 -21.32 -21.98
C GLU A 212 -17.20 -20.19 -23.00
N SER A 213 -18.31 -19.56 -23.38
CA SER A 213 -18.37 -18.55 -24.44
C SER A 213 -19.09 -17.30 -23.97
N LEU A 214 -18.77 -16.17 -24.60
CA LEU A 214 -19.50 -14.92 -24.41
C LEU A 214 -20.90 -14.91 -25.04
N THR A 215 -21.20 -15.83 -25.96
CA THR A 215 -22.46 -15.85 -26.71
C THR A 215 -23.43 -16.95 -26.28
N ASN A 216 -22.93 -17.97 -25.59
CA ASN A 216 -23.72 -19.14 -25.21
C ASN A 216 -23.86 -19.20 -23.69
N MET A 217 -25.02 -19.64 -23.22
CA MET A 217 -25.30 -19.80 -21.79
C MET A 217 -24.74 -21.11 -21.19
N TYR A 218 -23.71 -21.71 -21.79
CA TYR A 218 -23.13 -22.95 -21.27
C TYR A 218 -22.17 -22.65 -20.12
N GLY A 219 -22.51 -23.11 -18.92
CA GLY A 219 -21.75 -22.91 -17.69
C GLY A 219 -22.51 -23.44 -16.48
N TYR A 220 -22.01 -23.08 -15.30
CA TYR A 220 -22.69 -23.37 -14.03
C TYR A 220 -23.31 -22.09 -13.49
N PHE A 221 -24.54 -22.21 -12.97
CA PHE A 221 -25.31 -21.08 -12.46
C PHE A 221 -25.78 -21.40 -11.05
N ALA A 222 -25.59 -20.50 -10.09
CA ALA A 222 -26.17 -20.54 -8.76
C ALA A 222 -27.32 -19.52 -8.73
N MET A 223 -28.54 -19.96 -9.00
CA MET A 223 -29.70 -19.08 -9.24
C MET A 223 -30.68 -19.12 -8.08
N TRP A 224 -31.27 -17.98 -7.76
CA TRP A 224 -32.49 -17.86 -6.99
C TRP A 224 -33.65 -17.75 -7.98
N PRO A 225 -34.36 -18.85 -8.29
CA PRO A 225 -35.58 -18.79 -9.07
C PRO A 225 -36.66 -18.11 -8.21
N GLY A 226 -37.66 -17.45 -8.79
CA GLY A 226 -38.79 -16.77 -8.13
C GLY A 226 -39.61 -17.60 -7.11
N LEU A 227 -39.15 -18.80 -6.77
CA LEU A 227 -39.64 -19.71 -5.73
C LEU A 227 -38.67 -19.93 -4.56
N GLY A 228 -37.53 -19.22 -4.48
CA GLY A 228 -36.67 -19.30 -3.30
C GLY A 228 -35.78 -20.53 -3.22
N GLU A 229 -35.17 -20.99 -4.30
CA GLU A 229 -34.32 -22.19 -4.24
C GLU A 229 -32.96 -21.94 -4.88
N LEU A 230 -31.87 -21.82 -4.13
CA LEU A 230 -30.56 -21.73 -4.80
C LEU A 230 -30.30 -23.00 -5.62
N ARG A 231 -30.26 -22.91 -6.95
CA ARG A 231 -29.95 -24.04 -7.84
C ARG A 231 -28.60 -23.87 -8.48
N ALA A 232 -27.73 -24.87 -8.34
CA ALA A 232 -26.59 -25.04 -9.22
C ALA A 232 -27.06 -25.74 -10.51
N GLU A 233 -27.10 -25.08 -11.66
CA GLU A 233 -27.60 -25.67 -12.91
C GLU A 233 -26.50 -25.87 -13.95
N HIS A 234 -26.58 -27.00 -14.65
CA HIS A 234 -25.80 -27.25 -15.86
C HIS A 234 -26.67 -27.00 -17.10
N MET A 235 -26.38 -25.93 -17.84
CA MET A 235 -27.23 -25.48 -18.95
C MET A 235 -27.17 -26.34 -20.23
N SER A 236 -26.21 -27.28 -20.35
CA SER A 236 -26.23 -28.23 -21.49
C SER A 236 -27.31 -29.33 -21.35
N GLY A 237 -28.15 -29.26 -20.31
CA GLY A 237 -29.27 -30.19 -20.12
C GLY A 237 -30.26 -29.84 -19.01
N TYR A 238 -30.20 -28.61 -18.45
CA TYR A 238 -31.01 -28.13 -17.31
C TYR A 238 -31.14 -29.16 -16.19
N SER A 239 -30.00 -29.55 -15.61
CA SER A 239 -30.00 -30.41 -14.41
C SER A 239 -29.62 -29.60 -13.18
N THR A 240 -30.48 -29.63 -12.17
CA THR A 240 -30.17 -29.14 -10.82
C THR A 240 -29.15 -30.07 -10.16
N VAL A 241 -28.01 -29.50 -9.78
CA VAL A 241 -26.90 -30.15 -9.07
C VAL A 241 -27.17 -30.16 -7.57
N CYS A 242 -27.66 -29.05 -7.02
CA CYS A 242 -28.05 -28.92 -5.61
C CYS A 242 -29.08 -27.80 -5.40
N SER A 243 -29.82 -27.86 -4.29
CA SER A 243 -30.89 -26.92 -3.90
C SER A 243 -30.62 -26.33 -2.50
N GLY A 244 -30.76 -25.01 -2.33
CA GLY A 244 -30.59 -24.30 -1.06
C GLY A 244 -31.88 -23.75 -0.44
N PRO A 245 -31.80 -23.01 0.68
CA PRO A 245 -32.94 -22.35 1.31
C PRO A 245 -33.46 -21.17 0.46
N SER A 246 -34.66 -20.67 0.83
CA SER A 246 -35.27 -19.48 0.22
C SER A 246 -34.79 -18.18 0.85
N TYR A 247 -34.71 -17.16 0.00
CA TYR A 247 -34.35 -15.80 0.38
C TYR A 247 -35.53 -14.86 0.24
N ALA A 248 -35.52 -13.76 0.98
CA ALA A 248 -36.55 -12.74 0.93
C ALA A 248 -36.18 -11.67 -0.09
N VAL A 249 -37.14 -11.28 -0.93
CA VAL A 249 -36.96 -10.16 -1.86
C VAL A 249 -36.75 -8.86 -1.10
N ASN A 250 -35.93 -7.97 -1.67
CA ASN A 250 -35.52 -6.67 -1.13
C ASN A 250 -34.54 -6.70 0.06
N ASP A 251 -34.02 -7.86 0.44
CA ASP A 251 -32.92 -7.97 1.41
C ASP A 251 -31.57 -8.14 0.70
N TRP A 252 -30.52 -7.63 1.32
CA TRP A 252 -29.14 -7.82 0.88
C TRP A 252 -28.57 -9.12 1.45
N TYR A 253 -27.82 -9.83 0.61
CA TYR A 253 -27.15 -11.08 0.98
C TYR A 253 -25.75 -11.12 0.40
N LYS A 254 -24.78 -11.67 1.15
CA LYS A 254 -23.47 -12.05 0.60
C LYS A 254 -23.54 -13.41 -0.07
N TRP A 255 -23.32 -13.43 -1.37
CA TRP A 255 -23.34 -14.63 -2.18
C TRP A 255 -21.95 -14.97 -2.69
N SER A 256 -21.65 -16.27 -2.74
CA SER A 256 -20.40 -16.78 -3.26
C SER A 256 -20.65 -18.02 -4.08
N PHE A 257 -20.15 -18.06 -5.32
CA PHE A 257 -20.11 -19.28 -6.13
C PHE A 257 -18.66 -19.70 -6.37
N ARG A 258 -18.30 -20.84 -5.81
CA ARG A 258 -16.92 -21.34 -5.74
C ARG A 258 -16.75 -22.55 -6.63
N VAL A 259 -15.61 -22.62 -7.30
CA VAL A 259 -15.27 -23.71 -8.19
C VAL A 259 -13.81 -24.14 -7.99
N CYS A 260 -13.58 -25.44 -7.80
CA CYS A 260 -12.25 -26.02 -7.65
C CYS A 260 -12.20 -27.44 -8.23
N GLY A 261 -11.38 -27.66 -9.26
CA GLY A 261 -11.36 -28.95 -9.95
C GLY A 261 -12.71 -29.23 -10.61
N GLN A 262 -13.40 -30.31 -10.24
CA GLN A 262 -14.77 -30.58 -10.67
C GLN A 262 -15.81 -30.10 -9.67
N GLU A 263 -15.39 -29.67 -8.48
CA GLU A 263 -16.30 -29.32 -7.41
C GLU A 263 -16.84 -27.89 -7.55
N LEU A 264 -18.14 -27.76 -7.28
CA LEU A 264 -18.92 -26.54 -7.31
C LEU A 264 -19.58 -26.35 -5.95
N GLN A 265 -19.52 -25.15 -5.39
CA GLN A 265 -20.16 -24.82 -4.12
C GLN A 265 -20.88 -23.48 -4.18
N GLY A 266 -22.19 -23.49 -3.99
CA GLY A 266 -22.98 -22.31 -3.66
C GLY A 266 -22.86 -22.03 -2.17
N VAL A 267 -22.43 -20.82 -1.84
CA VAL A 267 -22.17 -20.39 -0.46
C VAL A 267 -22.94 -19.11 -0.18
N HIS A 268 -23.56 -19.08 0.99
CA HIS A 268 -24.29 -17.94 1.55
C HIS A 268 -23.62 -17.51 2.86
N GLU A 269 -24.04 -16.40 3.45
CA GLU A 269 -23.59 -15.93 4.78
C GLU A 269 -23.66 -17.00 5.87
N SER A 270 -24.64 -17.90 5.76
CA SER A 270 -24.83 -19.03 6.68
C SER A 270 -23.91 -20.23 6.41
N GLY A 271 -23.05 -20.17 5.39
CA GLY A 271 -22.12 -21.22 4.98
C GLY A 271 -22.48 -21.87 3.63
N VAL A 272 -21.89 -23.04 3.37
CA VAL A 272 -22.14 -23.80 2.13
C VAL A 272 -23.59 -24.29 2.15
N ILE A 273 -24.37 -23.81 1.18
CA ILE A 273 -25.80 -24.16 1.05
C ILE A 273 -26.02 -25.28 0.04
N CYS A 274 -25.09 -25.47 -0.89
CA CYS A 274 -25.23 -26.45 -1.95
C CYS A 274 -23.84 -26.79 -2.53
N SER A 275 -23.59 -28.08 -2.76
CA SER A 275 -22.35 -28.59 -3.36
C SER A 275 -22.64 -29.65 -4.42
N GLY A 276 -21.80 -29.74 -5.44
CA GLY A 276 -21.82 -30.86 -6.37
C GLY A 276 -20.60 -30.89 -7.28
N GLU A 277 -20.60 -31.81 -8.24
CA GLU A 277 -19.48 -32.04 -9.15
C GLU A 277 -19.93 -31.89 -10.60
N SER A 278 -19.09 -31.28 -11.45
CA SER A 278 -19.23 -31.38 -12.90
C SER A 278 -17.88 -31.29 -13.62
N GLY A 279 -17.76 -32.08 -14.69
CA GLY A 279 -16.56 -32.20 -15.51
C GLY A 279 -16.62 -31.45 -16.85
N ASP A 280 -17.71 -30.74 -17.14
CA ASP A 280 -17.99 -30.24 -18.49
C ASP A 280 -17.17 -29.00 -18.84
N PHE A 281 -16.95 -28.11 -17.86
CA PHE A 281 -16.16 -26.89 -18.03
C PHE A 281 -14.97 -26.84 -17.07
N GLY A 282 -13.75 -26.88 -17.64
CA GLY A 282 -12.50 -26.77 -16.88
C GLY A 282 -12.07 -25.33 -16.58
N GLN A 283 -12.54 -24.37 -17.38
CA GLN A 283 -12.27 -22.94 -17.23
C GLN A 283 -13.41 -22.10 -17.82
N GLY A 284 -13.52 -20.83 -17.44
CA GLY A 284 -14.39 -19.90 -18.13
C GLY A 284 -14.69 -18.61 -17.36
N TYR A 285 -15.53 -17.78 -17.97
CA TYR A 285 -15.98 -16.50 -17.46
C TYR A 285 -16.91 -16.64 -16.25
N CYS A 286 -17.13 -15.54 -15.54
CA CYS A 286 -18.06 -15.46 -14.42
C CYS A 286 -18.85 -14.15 -14.43
N GLY A 287 -19.93 -14.10 -13.66
CA GLY A 287 -20.78 -12.92 -13.54
C GLY A 287 -22.17 -13.26 -13.03
N PHE A 288 -23.18 -12.53 -13.51
CA PHE A 288 -24.57 -12.64 -13.08
C PHE A 288 -25.46 -13.19 -14.19
N VAL A 289 -26.37 -14.09 -13.83
CA VAL A 289 -27.47 -14.58 -14.69
C VAL A 289 -28.78 -14.06 -14.16
N LEU A 290 -29.67 -13.67 -15.06
CA LEU A 290 -30.86 -12.93 -14.74
C LEU A 290 -32.00 -13.33 -15.67
N GLN A 291 -33.22 -13.45 -15.16
CA GLN A 291 -34.44 -13.63 -15.93
C GLN A 291 -35.61 -12.93 -15.22
N PRO A 292 -35.95 -11.69 -15.60
CA PRO A 292 -37.07 -10.98 -14.99
C PRO A 292 -38.41 -11.59 -15.40
N HIS A 293 -39.29 -11.86 -14.42
CA HIS A 293 -40.65 -12.33 -14.66
C HIS A 293 -41.66 -11.19 -14.77
N GLU A 294 -41.31 -10.02 -14.25
CA GLU A 294 -42.12 -8.82 -14.31
C GLU A 294 -41.34 -7.59 -14.76
N LEU A 295 -42.07 -6.61 -15.31
CA LEU A 295 -41.52 -5.29 -15.61
C LEU A 295 -41.22 -4.56 -14.30
N GLY A 296 -39.98 -4.06 -14.19
CA GLY A 296 -39.53 -3.31 -13.01
C GLY A 296 -38.82 -4.16 -11.96
N ALA A 297 -38.62 -5.46 -12.20
CA ALA A 297 -37.70 -6.25 -11.40
C ALA A 297 -36.25 -5.71 -11.58
N VAL A 298 -35.47 -5.61 -10.50
CA VAL A 298 -34.11 -5.06 -10.48
C VAL A 298 -33.18 -5.95 -9.65
N LEU A 299 -31.99 -6.25 -10.18
CA LEU A 299 -30.88 -6.79 -9.38
C LEU A 299 -29.99 -5.63 -8.95
N TRP A 300 -29.72 -5.55 -7.66
CA TRP A 300 -28.72 -4.67 -7.06
C TRP A 300 -27.51 -5.51 -6.68
N VAL A 301 -26.32 -5.04 -7.01
CA VAL A 301 -25.05 -5.70 -6.70
C VAL A 301 -24.07 -4.70 -6.12
N ASP A 302 -23.28 -5.15 -5.14
CA ASP A 302 -22.20 -4.39 -4.53
C ASP A 302 -21.02 -5.32 -4.20
N ARG A 303 -19.82 -4.76 -3.98
CA ARG A 303 -18.59 -5.43 -3.53
C ARG A 303 -18.28 -6.71 -4.31
N VAL A 304 -18.36 -6.64 -5.64
CA VAL A 304 -18.09 -7.77 -6.53
C VAL A 304 -16.61 -8.08 -6.48
N ARG A 305 -16.25 -9.32 -6.20
CA ARG A 305 -14.85 -9.74 -6.13
C ARG A 305 -14.63 -11.14 -6.64
N ILE A 306 -13.43 -11.35 -7.19
CA ILE A 306 -12.99 -12.66 -7.64
C ILE A 306 -11.66 -12.99 -7.00
N ARG A 307 -11.56 -14.18 -6.40
CA ARG A 307 -10.34 -14.65 -5.74
C ARG A 307 -9.99 -16.09 -6.12
N PRO A 308 -8.72 -16.48 -6.05
CA PRO A 308 -8.33 -17.89 -6.14
C PRO A 308 -9.07 -18.71 -5.08
N TYR A 309 -9.40 -19.96 -5.41
CA TYR A 309 -10.09 -20.86 -4.52
C TYR A 309 -9.43 -22.24 -4.51
N VAL A 310 -9.29 -22.81 -3.31
CA VAL A 310 -8.88 -24.19 -3.10
C VAL A 310 -9.81 -24.88 -2.12
N LEU A 311 -9.86 -26.21 -2.18
CA LEU A 311 -10.69 -27.00 -1.29
C LEU A 311 -9.88 -28.14 -0.63
N PRO A 312 -9.96 -28.30 0.71
CA PRO A 312 -10.56 -27.35 1.65
C PRO A 312 -9.80 -26.01 1.65
N GLU A 313 -10.49 -24.92 1.99
CA GLU A 313 -9.80 -23.64 2.23
C GLU A 313 -8.85 -23.74 3.43
N PRO A 314 -7.77 -22.94 3.47
CA PRO A 314 -6.93 -22.84 4.66
C PRO A 314 -7.77 -22.44 5.88
N SER A 315 -7.60 -23.14 7.01
CA SER A 315 -8.25 -22.75 8.26
C SER A 315 -7.46 -21.64 8.93
N VAL A 316 -8.17 -20.62 9.43
CA VAL A 316 -7.57 -19.44 10.06
C VAL A 316 -8.01 -19.37 11.52
N THR A 317 -7.07 -19.16 12.44
CA THR A 317 -7.35 -19.09 13.88
C THR A 317 -6.47 -18.02 14.54
N PRO A 318 -7.04 -16.90 15.01
CA PRO A 318 -6.35 -15.96 15.88
C PRO A 318 -6.03 -16.62 17.24
N LEU A 319 -4.80 -16.44 17.74
CA LEU A 319 -4.27 -17.13 18.93
C LEU A 319 -4.12 -16.21 20.16
N GLY A 320 -4.95 -15.18 20.26
CA GLY A 320 -4.88 -14.18 21.34
C GLY A 320 -3.82 -13.10 21.10
N SER A 321 -3.94 -12.01 21.85
CA SER A 321 -3.01 -10.88 21.80
C SER A 321 -1.81 -11.07 22.74
N GLU A 322 -0.65 -10.58 22.32
CA GLU A 322 0.53 -10.40 23.15
C GLU A 322 1.04 -8.97 23.00
N ASP A 323 1.82 -8.51 23.99
CA ASP A 323 2.66 -7.34 23.78
C ASP A 323 3.49 -7.61 22.52
N ALA A 324 3.64 -6.61 21.66
CA ALA A 324 4.61 -6.70 20.59
C ALA A 324 5.99 -6.68 21.28
N GLN A 325 6.46 -7.87 21.69
CA GLN A 325 7.62 -8.07 22.56
C GLN A 325 8.85 -7.49 21.88
N GLY A 326 9.17 -6.24 22.22
CA GLY A 326 10.06 -5.42 21.43
C GLY A 326 9.55 -5.33 20.00
N SER A 327 9.29 -4.13 19.51
CA SER A 327 9.88 -3.89 18.20
C SER A 327 11.33 -4.40 18.31
N PRO A 328 11.86 -5.27 17.42
CA PRO A 328 13.28 -5.58 17.44
C PRO A 328 14.16 -4.32 17.38
N PHE A 329 13.53 -3.14 17.20
CA PHE A 329 14.07 -1.81 17.10
C PHE A 329 13.53 -0.83 18.16
N SER A 330 12.88 -1.27 19.25
CA SER A 330 12.74 -0.40 20.44
C SER A 330 14.13 -0.29 21.07
N LEU A 331 14.95 0.56 20.47
CA LEU A 331 16.35 0.70 20.82
C LEU A 331 16.43 1.61 22.05
N GLU A 332 16.05 1.11 23.22
CA GLU A 332 16.42 1.76 24.48
C GLU A 332 17.90 1.47 24.76
N ALA A 333 18.77 2.24 24.13
CA ALA A 333 20.21 2.13 24.30
C ALA A 333 20.78 3.48 24.69
N THR A 334 21.64 3.47 25.71
CA THR A 334 22.51 4.61 26.01
C THR A 334 23.94 4.23 25.65
N PHE A 335 24.49 4.95 24.69
CA PHE A 335 25.87 4.83 24.26
C PHE A 335 26.67 5.91 24.97
N GLU A 336 27.65 5.51 25.78
CA GLU A 336 28.56 6.46 26.45
C GLU A 336 29.98 6.21 25.95
N GLN A 337 30.68 7.29 25.59
CA GLN A 337 32.06 7.25 25.11
C GLN A 337 32.25 6.32 23.90
N LYS A 338 31.27 6.26 23.01
CA LYS A 338 31.29 5.44 21.79
C LYS A 338 31.54 6.29 20.57
N LYS A 339 32.22 5.71 19.59
CA LYS A 339 32.36 6.37 18.29
C LYS A 339 31.03 6.38 17.55
N ALA A 340 30.74 7.44 16.82
CA ALA A 340 29.53 7.54 16.01
C ALA A 340 29.40 6.36 15.04
N SER A 341 30.50 5.88 14.46
CA SER A 341 30.52 4.68 13.61
C SER A 341 30.10 3.42 14.37
N GLU A 342 30.52 3.26 15.62
CA GLU A 342 30.13 2.12 16.48
C GLU A 342 28.65 2.18 16.83
N ILE A 343 28.13 3.38 17.12
CA ILE A 343 26.71 3.61 17.37
C ILE A 343 25.91 3.25 16.12
N VAL A 344 26.24 3.82 14.96
CA VAL A 344 25.56 3.51 13.70
C VAL A 344 25.62 2.02 13.39
N SER A 345 26.81 1.41 13.46
CA SER A 345 26.97 -0.03 13.21
C SER A 345 26.14 -0.91 14.15
N SER A 346 25.94 -0.49 15.41
CA SER A 346 25.11 -1.24 16.35
C SER A 346 23.62 -1.15 16.04
N VAL A 347 23.18 -0.02 15.49
CA VAL A 347 21.79 0.26 15.15
C VAL A 347 21.42 -0.36 13.80
N VAL A 348 22.32 -0.28 12.81
CA VAL A 348 22.03 -0.64 11.41
C VAL A 348 22.60 -2.02 11.04
N GLY A 349 23.54 -2.54 11.82
CA GLY A 349 24.15 -3.87 11.62
C GLY A 349 23.14 -5.02 11.57
N PRO A 350 22.11 -5.07 12.43
CA PRO A 350 21.04 -6.07 12.34
C PRO A 350 20.26 -6.03 11.02
N LEU A 351 20.25 -4.90 10.30
CA LEU A 351 19.62 -4.74 8.99
C LEU A 351 20.58 -5.15 7.83
N GLY A 352 21.77 -5.63 8.15
CA GLY A 352 22.81 -5.95 7.17
C GLY A 352 23.50 -4.73 6.57
N TRP A 353 23.36 -3.55 7.19
CA TRP A 353 24.06 -2.33 6.79
C TRP A 353 25.40 -2.20 7.50
N THR A 354 26.36 -1.56 6.84
CA THR A 354 27.69 -1.29 7.39
C THR A 354 27.98 0.20 7.37
N VAL A 355 28.93 0.63 8.19
CA VAL A 355 29.47 1.99 8.11
C VAL A 355 30.34 2.09 6.86
N GLY A 356 30.11 3.11 6.05
CA GLY A 356 30.89 3.34 4.84
C GLY A 356 32.26 3.94 5.10
N ASP A 357 33.10 3.93 4.06
CA ASP A 357 34.51 4.26 4.18
C ASP A 357 34.76 5.77 4.36
N ASP A 358 33.76 6.60 4.03
CA ASP A 358 33.79 8.07 4.12
C ASP A 358 33.08 8.58 5.39
N PHE A 359 32.95 7.75 6.42
CA PHE A 359 32.29 8.13 7.67
C PHE A 359 33.23 9.00 8.53
N ASP A 360 32.90 10.27 8.70
CA ASP A 360 33.53 11.19 9.66
C ASP A 360 33.21 10.69 11.07
N ASP A 361 34.15 10.00 11.68
CA ASP A 361 33.93 9.39 12.98
C ASP A 361 34.28 10.36 14.12
N MET A 362 33.44 10.39 15.17
CA MET A 362 33.71 11.17 16.36
C MET A 362 33.21 10.46 17.62
N THR A 363 33.88 10.69 18.75
CA THR A 363 33.45 10.13 20.03
C THR A 363 32.27 10.91 20.58
N ILE A 364 31.17 10.21 20.84
CA ILE A 364 29.98 10.77 21.45
C ILE A 364 30.02 10.48 22.96
N GLU A 365 30.01 11.55 23.75
CA GLU A 365 30.11 11.46 25.21
C GLU A 365 28.93 10.66 25.78
N LYS A 366 27.71 10.98 25.33
CA LYS A 366 26.49 10.27 25.66
C LYS A 366 25.45 10.46 24.56
N PHE A 367 24.86 9.35 24.12
CA PHE A 367 23.76 9.33 23.17
C PHE A 367 22.71 8.35 23.64
N THR A 368 21.53 8.86 24.00
CA THR A 368 20.40 8.03 24.43
C THR A 368 19.38 7.96 23.32
N VAL A 369 19.09 6.73 22.91
CA VAL A 369 18.00 6.40 22.01
C VAL A 369 16.84 5.89 22.86
N LYS A 370 15.65 6.38 22.57
CA LYS A 370 14.42 5.91 23.20
C LYS A 370 13.29 6.04 22.20
N ASP A 371 12.67 4.92 21.86
CA ASP A 371 11.50 4.85 20.97
C ASP A 371 11.70 5.51 19.59
N ASP A 372 12.96 5.73 19.16
CA ASP A 372 13.30 6.31 17.86
C ASP A 372 13.51 5.17 16.83
N ASN A 373 13.01 5.31 15.60
CA ASN A 373 13.34 4.38 14.51
C ASN A 373 14.80 4.55 14.06
N VAL A 374 15.36 3.56 13.36
CA VAL A 374 16.77 3.55 12.92
C VAL A 374 17.17 4.82 12.16
N LEU A 375 16.31 5.35 11.28
CA LEU A 375 16.61 6.55 10.51
C LEU A 375 16.62 7.80 11.39
N ASP A 376 15.69 7.92 12.33
CA ASP A 376 15.65 9.02 13.29
C ASP A 376 16.88 8.99 14.20
N VAL A 377 17.29 7.80 14.65
CA VAL A 377 18.52 7.62 15.42
C VAL A 377 19.74 8.12 14.65
N VAL A 378 19.91 7.66 13.40
CA VAL A 378 21.04 8.05 12.56
C VAL A 378 20.96 9.54 12.20
N THR A 379 19.77 10.08 11.95
CA THR A 379 19.53 11.50 11.64
C THR A 379 19.83 12.40 12.81
N LYS A 380 19.37 12.03 14.01
CA LYS A 380 19.64 12.73 15.26
C LYS A 380 21.12 12.73 15.57
N LEU A 381 21.78 11.57 15.45
CA LEU A 381 23.22 11.45 15.61
C LEU A 381 23.96 12.37 14.61
N ALA A 382 23.66 12.27 13.32
CA ALA A 382 24.32 13.06 12.28
C ALA A 382 24.11 14.57 12.46
N ARG A 383 22.86 15.00 12.67
CA ARG A 383 22.49 16.43 12.63
C ARG A 383 22.68 17.12 13.98
N GLU A 384 22.29 16.49 15.08
CA GLU A 384 22.31 17.13 16.40
C GLU A 384 23.66 16.98 17.10
N TYR A 385 24.36 15.87 16.87
CA TYR A 385 25.62 15.59 17.58
C TYR A 385 26.86 15.81 16.72
N MET A 386 26.76 15.62 15.39
CA MET A 386 27.92 15.69 14.49
C MET A 386 27.92 16.89 13.55
N GLU A 387 26.78 17.59 13.41
CA GLU A 387 26.56 18.67 12.43
C GLU A 387 26.92 18.25 10.98
N LYS A 388 26.63 17.00 10.63
CA LYS A 388 26.95 16.38 9.33
C LYS A 388 25.71 16.01 8.54
N GLU A 389 25.90 15.69 7.26
CA GLU A 389 24.87 15.12 6.40
C GLU A 389 24.99 13.58 6.36
N ILE A 390 23.91 12.91 5.99
CA ILE A 390 23.87 11.45 5.80
C ILE A 390 23.83 11.16 4.31
N TRP A 391 24.63 10.20 3.85
CA TRP A 391 24.43 9.58 2.53
C TRP A 391 24.56 8.07 2.61
N PHE A 392 23.84 7.43 1.69
CA PHE A 392 23.87 5.99 1.50
C PHE A 392 24.83 5.70 0.34
N GLY A 393 25.76 4.77 0.56
CA GLY A 393 26.77 4.35 -0.42
C GLY A 393 26.58 2.89 -0.86
N PRO A 394 27.20 2.48 -1.98
CA PRO A 394 27.07 1.14 -2.56
C PRO A 394 27.33 0.00 -1.58
N GLY A 395 26.52 -1.06 -1.65
CA GLY A 395 26.68 -2.25 -0.81
C GLY A 395 26.18 -2.06 0.61
N ARG A 396 25.02 -1.40 0.79
CA ARG A 396 24.40 -1.14 2.10
C ARG A 396 25.33 -0.42 3.08
N LYS A 397 25.98 0.65 2.62
CA LYS A 397 26.88 1.48 3.43
C LYS A 397 26.17 2.77 3.85
N ILE A 398 26.21 3.12 5.14
CA ILE A 398 25.78 4.44 5.64
C ILE A 398 27.01 5.27 5.94
N ASN A 399 27.02 6.52 5.48
CA ASN A 399 28.08 7.46 5.80
C ASN A 399 27.51 8.76 6.41
N ILE A 400 28.29 9.36 7.31
CA ILE A 400 28.01 10.66 7.95
C ILE A 400 29.28 11.51 7.85
N SER A 401 29.26 12.67 7.21
CA SER A 401 30.41 13.55 6.92
C SER A 401 29.96 14.93 6.45
N SER A 402 30.95 15.80 6.30
CA SER A 402 30.79 17.13 5.72
C SER A 402 30.44 17.03 4.24
N ALA A 403 29.58 17.93 3.74
CA ALA A 403 29.37 18.07 2.31
C ALA A 403 30.74 18.27 1.61
N ARG A 404 31.10 17.36 0.70
CA ARG A 404 32.37 17.43 -0.03
C ARG A 404 32.48 18.77 -0.76
N SER A 405 33.50 19.57 -0.44
CA SER A 405 33.71 20.89 -1.06
C SER A 405 34.31 20.81 -2.46
N ASP A 406 34.90 19.67 -2.81
CA ASP A 406 35.85 19.58 -3.94
C ASP A 406 35.20 18.97 -5.20
N ASP A 407 33.97 18.47 -5.09
CA ASP A 407 33.20 17.95 -6.21
C ASP A 407 32.38 19.07 -6.85
N VAL A 408 33.06 19.97 -7.56
CA VAL A 408 32.43 21.02 -8.37
C VAL A 408 32.19 20.48 -9.78
N VAL A 409 30.93 20.38 -10.19
CA VAL A 409 30.56 19.96 -11.54
C VAL A 409 30.29 21.17 -12.43
N GLU A 410 31.06 21.30 -13.51
CA GLU A 410 30.76 22.26 -14.56
C GLU A 410 29.46 21.89 -15.28
N VAL A 411 28.51 22.83 -15.32
CA VAL A 411 27.24 22.68 -16.03
C VAL A 411 27.40 23.22 -17.45
N THR A 412 26.99 22.42 -18.44
CA THR A 412 27.08 22.79 -19.86
C THR A 412 25.98 23.73 -20.34
N GLU A 413 24.75 23.62 -19.81
CA GLU A 413 23.63 24.51 -20.13
C GLU A 413 22.73 24.75 -18.92
N LEU A 414 22.34 26.01 -18.71
CA LEU A 414 21.56 26.49 -17.57
C LEU A 414 20.25 27.13 -18.07
N ASN A 415 19.10 26.54 -17.74
CA ASN A 415 17.80 27.16 -17.97
C ASN A 415 17.23 27.64 -16.63
N VAL A 416 17.24 28.95 -16.42
CA VAL A 416 16.66 29.56 -15.23
C VAL A 416 15.15 29.72 -15.46
N VAL A 417 14.35 28.87 -14.83
CA VAL A 417 12.90 29.02 -14.80
C VAL A 417 12.55 29.75 -13.51
N ALA A 418 12.39 31.07 -13.59
CA ALA A 418 11.88 31.82 -12.46
C ALA A 418 10.41 31.44 -12.25
N ASP A 419 10.14 30.57 -11.29
CA ASP A 419 8.78 30.32 -10.83
C ASP A 419 8.37 31.51 -9.95
N VAL A 420 7.68 32.49 -10.55
CA VAL A 420 7.24 33.73 -9.88
C VAL A 420 5.84 33.57 -9.25
N GLU A 421 5.30 32.36 -9.20
CA GLU A 421 4.09 32.01 -8.45
C GLU A 421 4.52 31.21 -7.23
N ASP A 422 4.78 31.79 -6.05
CA ASP A 422 3.73 32.26 -5.16
C ASP A 422 4.42 33.07 -4.05
N GLY A 423 4.12 34.37 -3.89
CA GLY A 423 4.56 35.20 -2.75
C GLY A 423 4.04 34.73 -1.38
N LYS A 424 3.53 33.49 -1.29
CA LYS A 424 2.93 32.89 -0.09
C LYS A 424 3.95 32.27 0.85
N THR A 425 5.13 31.84 0.41
CA THR A 425 6.13 31.19 1.27
C THR A 425 7.19 32.13 1.87
N GLN A 426 7.43 33.30 1.26
CA GLN A 426 8.31 34.31 1.85
C GLN A 426 7.71 34.88 3.14
N CYS A 427 8.53 34.94 4.18
CA CYS A 427 8.24 35.61 5.43
C CYS A 427 9.36 36.60 5.78
N ASP A 428 8.98 37.77 6.27
CA ASP A 428 9.91 38.82 6.69
C ASP A 428 10.49 38.53 8.09
N GLY A 429 9.88 37.62 8.86
CA GLY A 429 10.31 37.22 10.18
C GLY A 429 9.82 35.82 10.58
N VAL A 430 10.52 35.21 11.52
CA VAL A 430 10.12 33.96 12.18
C VAL A 430 10.19 34.15 13.69
N VAL A 431 9.12 33.76 14.38
CA VAL A 431 9.05 33.74 15.85
C VAL A 431 8.91 32.30 16.30
N VAL A 432 9.74 31.89 17.24
CA VAL A 432 9.77 30.53 17.79
C VAL A 432 9.46 30.60 19.27
N ARG A 433 8.45 29.86 19.71
CA ARG A 433 8.11 29.69 21.13
C ARG A 433 8.60 28.35 21.64
N GLY A 434 9.50 28.41 22.62
CA GLY A 434 10.02 27.27 23.35
C GLY A 434 9.19 26.94 24.60
N GLN A 435 9.72 26.05 25.43
CA GLN A 435 9.14 25.73 26.73
C GLN A 435 9.22 26.94 27.69
N GLY A 436 8.09 27.31 28.29
CA GLY A 436 7.98 28.49 29.16
C GLY A 436 7.83 29.80 28.37
N ASN A 437 8.34 30.91 28.91
CA ASN A 437 8.33 32.22 28.23
C ASN A 437 9.53 32.41 27.27
N VAL A 438 10.13 31.31 26.82
CA VAL A 438 11.26 31.33 25.89
C VAL A 438 10.74 31.69 24.50
N THR A 439 11.16 32.83 23.98
CA THR A 439 10.80 33.29 22.63
C THR A 439 12.06 33.69 21.89
N GLY A 440 12.26 33.11 20.71
CA GLY A 440 13.30 33.51 19.76
C GLY A 440 12.69 34.21 18.56
N VAL A 441 13.39 35.19 18.01
CA VAL A 441 12.92 35.97 16.86
C VAL A 441 14.06 36.19 15.89
N ALA A 442 13.79 35.98 14.61
CA ALA A 442 14.67 36.39 13.53
C ALA A 442 13.90 37.22 12.50
N GLY A 443 14.59 38.21 11.92
CA GLY A 443 14.03 39.06 10.86
C GLY A 443 13.18 40.22 11.38
N ASN A 444 12.29 40.73 10.54
CA ASN A 444 11.34 41.77 10.86
C ASN A 444 10.00 41.17 11.30
N PRO A 445 9.73 41.03 12.62
CA PRO A 445 8.48 40.47 13.12
C PRO A 445 7.25 41.36 12.85
N ALA A 446 7.45 42.62 12.41
CA ALA A 446 6.38 43.51 12.00
C ALA A 446 5.95 43.32 10.52
N GLY A 447 6.69 42.50 9.75
CA GLY A 447 6.29 42.06 8.42
C GLY A 447 5.48 40.75 8.44
N LYS A 448 5.42 40.04 7.31
CA LYS A 448 4.74 38.74 7.21
C LYS A 448 5.53 37.70 8.01
N CYS A 449 5.04 37.33 9.19
CA CYS A 449 5.78 36.50 10.15
C CYS A 449 5.18 35.09 10.28
N THR A 450 6.04 34.07 10.42
CA THR A 450 5.61 32.72 10.79
C THR A 450 5.85 32.48 12.28
N LEU A 451 4.84 31.94 12.98
CA LEU A 451 4.97 31.53 14.38
C LEU A 451 5.12 30.01 14.47
N LEU A 452 6.20 29.55 15.08
CA LEU A 452 6.49 28.14 15.30
C LEU A 452 6.49 27.84 16.81
N HIS A 453 5.93 26.71 17.18
CA HIS A 453 5.94 26.22 18.56
C HIS A 453 6.79 24.95 18.62
N ASP A 454 7.89 24.98 19.37
CA ASP A 454 8.70 23.79 19.63
C ASP A 454 9.03 23.71 21.12
N MET A 455 8.26 22.89 21.84
CA MET A 455 8.35 22.71 23.28
C MET A 455 9.65 22.04 23.74
N ARG A 456 10.53 21.62 22.82
CA ARG A 456 11.85 21.06 23.15
C ARG A 456 12.90 22.15 23.38
N ILE A 457 12.66 23.37 22.87
CA ILE A 457 13.57 24.50 23.00
C ILE A 457 13.46 25.09 24.41
N LYS A 458 14.55 25.06 25.18
CA LYS A 458 14.58 25.48 26.59
C LYS A 458 15.29 26.80 26.84
N THR A 459 16.03 27.31 25.86
CA THR A 459 16.81 28.55 26.00
C THR A 459 16.46 29.54 24.91
N VAL A 460 16.62 30.83 25.21
CA VAL A 460 16.40 31.92 24.25
C VAL A 460 17.42 31.86 23.11
N GLU A 461 18.63 31.39 23.39
CA GLU A 461 19.70 31.25 22.41
C GLU A 461 19.36 30.18 21.36
N ASP A 462 18.90 29.00 21.81
CA ASP A 462 18.41 27.94 20.92
C ASP A 462 17.20 28.41 20.10
N ALA A 463 16.27 29.16 20.73
CA ALA A 463 15.10 29.71 20.05
C ALA A 463 15.49 30.71 18.95
N ASN A 464 16.50 31.55 19.20
CA ASN A 464 17.03 32.49 18.21
C ASN A 464 17.77 31.78 17.08
N ALA A 465 18.57 30.76 17.39
CA ALA A 465 19.26 29.96 16.37
C ALA A 465 18.25 29.23 15.48
N PHE A 466 17.20 28.65 16.07
CA PHE A 466 16.11 28.01 15.32
C PHE A 466 15.34 29.01 14.46
N ALA A 467 14.97 30.17 15.02
CA ALA A 467 14.28 31.22 14.29
C ALA A 467 15.13 31.74 13.10
N ALA A 468 16.43 31.94 13.31
CA ALA A 468 17.35 32.39 12.27
C ALA A 468 17.49 31.37 11.14
N ARG A 469 17.55 30.08 11.48
CA ARG A 469 17.59 28.99 10.51
C ARG A 469 16.31 28.93 9.67
N GLU A 470 15.15 28.98 10.30
CA GLU A 470 13.85 28.96 9.61
C GLU A 470 13.64 30.19 8.74
N LEU A 471 14.08 31.36 9.22
CA LEU A 471 14.06 32.57 8.41
C LEU A 471 14.97 32.42 7.19
N ALA A 472 16.19 31.88 7.34
CA ALA A 472 17.09 31.67 6.21
C ALA A 472 16.48 30.72 5.16
N LEU A 473 15.82 29.63 5.60
CA LEU A 473 15.14 28.69 4.71
C LEU A 473 13.98 29.33 3.94
N ARG A 474 13.22 30.21 4.59
CA ARG A 474 12.01 30.84 4.01
C ARG A 474 12.28 32.15 3.26
N SER A 475 13.41 32.81 3.56
CA SER A 475 13.83 34.07 2.91
C SER A 475 14.72 33.84 1.70
N ALA A 476 15.30 32.64 1.56
CA ALA A 476 16.02 32.26 0.36
C ALA A 476 15.03 32.35 -0.82
N PRO A 477 15.29 33.17 -1.86
CA PRO A 477 14.48 33.13 -3.06
C PRO A 477 14.54 31.72 -3.61
N VAL A 478 13.37 31.07 -3.74
CA VAL A 478 13.28 29.76 -4.41
C VAL A 478 13.50 30.02 -5.90
N LEU A 479 14.77 30.10 -6.26
CA LEU A 479 15.21 30.24 -7.64
C LEU A 479 15.34 28.81 -8.15
N THR A 480 14.26 28.27 -8.68
CA THR A 480 14.27 26.96 -9.32
C THR A 480 15.11 27.07 -10.59
N ILE A 481 16.31 26.51 -10.59
CA ILE A 481 17.17 26.48 -11.77
C ILE A 481 17.11 25.06 -12.34
N GLU A 482 16.57 24.91 -13.56
CA GLU A 482 16.64 23.66 -14.30
C GLU A 482 17.95 23.63 -15.11
N ALA A 483 18.89 22.78 -14.70
CA ALA A 483 20.15 22.58 -15.43
C ALA A 483 20.12 21.25 -16.18
N THR A 484 20.66 21.22 -17.41
CA THR A 484 20.85 19.98 -18.19
C THR A 484 22.35 19.70 -18.29
N THR A 485 22.79 18.52 -17.83
CA THR A 485 24.21 18.10 -17.92
C THR A 485 24.34 16.60 -18.19
N LYS A 486 25.52 16.17 -18.62
CA LYS A 486 25.80 14.76 -18.90
C LYS A 486 25.87 13.98 -17.58
N ALA A 487 25.03 12.93 -17.46
CA ALA A 487 24.78 12.13 -16.25
C ALA A 487 26.02 11.60 -15.49
N ARG A 488 27.21 11.60 -16.09
CA ARG A 488 28.44 11.06 -15.50
C ARG A 488 29.09 11.98 -14.45
N ALA A 489 28.82 13.28 -14.45
CA ALA A 489 29.47 14.23 -13.54
C ALA A 489 28.67 14.47 -12.25
N LEU A 490 27.34 14.37 -12.28
CA LEU A 490 26.44 14.69 -11.16
C LEU A 490 26.42 13.68 -10.01
N ARG A 491 27.03 12.51 -10.17
CA ARG A 491 26.86 11.39 -9.22
C ARG A 491 27.56 11.57 -7.87
N GLU A 492 28.41 12.59 -7.73
CA GLU A 492 29.24 12.81 -6.54
C GLU A 492 29.19 14.27 -6.04
N ALA A 493 28.62 15.21 -6.80
CA ALA A 493 28.71 16.63 -6.51
C ALA A 493 27.48 17.22 -5.83
N MET A 494 27.67 17.77 -4.62
CA MET A 494 26.63 18.47 -3.83
C MET A 494 26.58 19.98 -4.06
N LYS A 495 27.57 20.53 -4.74
CA LYS A 495 27.67 21.96 -5.06
C LYS A 495 27.91 22.12 -6.55
N ILE A 496 27.11 22.99 -7.15
CA ILE A 496 27.25 23.32 -8.56
C ILE A 496 27.75 24.75 -8.65
N ASP A 497 28.94 24.91 -9.23
CA ASP A 497 29.45 26.23 -9.62
C ASP A 497 28.86 26.58 -10.98
N VAL A 498 28.08 27.65 -11.01
CA VAL A 498 27.47 28.16 -12.22
C VAL A 498 28.29 29.38 -12.64
N PRO A 499 29.04 29.32 -13.76
CA PRO A 499 29.90 30.41 -14.18
C PRO A 499 29.16 31.75 -14.24
N GLY A 500 29.60 32.72 -13.43
CA GLY A 500 28.98 34.04 -13.32
C GLY A 500 27.92 34.19 -12.22
N HIS A 501 27.64 33.15 -11.42
CA HIS A 501 26.68 33.16 -10.31
C HIS A 501 27.29 32.58 -9.00
N SER A 502 26.50 32.54 -7.91
CA SER A 502 26.89 31.96 -6.61
C SER A 502 26.86 30.42 -6.64
N VAL A 503 27.35 29.77 -5.57
CA VAL A 503 27.28 28.31 -5.40
C VAL A 503 25.87 27.86 -5.03
N TYR A 504 25.35 26.80 -5.68
CA TYR A 504 24.02 26.24 -5.41
C TYR A 504 24.10 24.80 -4.88
N LYS A 505 23.17 24.41 -4.00
CA LYS A 505 22.96 23.05 -3.49
C LYS A 505 21.89 22.32 -4.31
N VAL A 506 22.08 21.04 -4.58
CA VAL A 506 21.07 20.20 -5.24
C VAL A 506 20.02 19.74 -4.22
N GLU A 507 18.75 20.07 -4.45
CA GLU A 507 17.62 19.70 -3.59
C GLU A 507 16.91 18.44 -4.12
N GLN A 508 16.79 18.30 -5.44
CA GLN A 508 16.11 17.17 -6.07
C GLN A 508 16.75 16.86 -7.43
N VAL A 509 16.85 15.58 -7.77
CA VAL A 509 17.31 15.09 -9.09
C VAL A 509 16.14 14.36 -9.74
N LEU A 510 15.71 14.84 -10.91
CA LEU A 510 14.64 14.26 -11.71
C LEU A 510 15.26 13.67 -12.98
N MET A 511 15.20 12.36 -13.15
CA MET A 511 15.76 11.68 -14.32
C MET A 511 14.67 11.33 -15.34
N ASP A 512 14.87 11.78 -16.59
CA ASP A 512 14.17 11.32 -17.79
C ASP A 512 15.08 10.29 -18.49
N ALA A 513 14.49 9.36 -19.27
CA ALA A 513 15.22 8.43 -20.14
C ALA A 513 16.26 9.09 -21.08
N LYS A 514 16.22 10.40 -21.30
CA LYS A 514 17.15 11.15 -22.16
C LYS A 514 17.97 12.24 -21.45
N ASP A 515 17.49 12.83 -20.36
CA ASP A 515 18.11 13.98 -19.70
C ASP A 515 17.99 13.94 -18.16
N VAL A 516 18.90 14.63 -17.46
CA VAL A 516 18.84 14.81 -16.00
C VAL A 516 18.44 16.24 -15.71
N ARG A 517 17.33 16.44 -15.01
CA ARG A 517 16.89 17.74 -14.49
C ARG A 517 17.24 17.84 -13.02
N LEU A 518 17.68 19.01 -12.59
CA LEU A 518 18.03 19.29 -11.20
C LEU A 518 17.13 20.39 -10.66
N LYS A 519 16.76 20.27 -9.40
CA LYS A 519 16.22 21.36 -8.59
C LYS A 519 17.36 21.87 -7.71
N LEU A 520 17.75 23.13 -7.88
CA LEU A 520 18.85 23.76 -7.14
C LEU A 520 18.33 24.84 -6.19
N VAL A 521 18.97 24.97 -5.02
CA VAL A 521 18.70 26.02 -4.02
C VAL A 521 19.99 26.79 -3.76
N LYS A 522 19.92 28.11 -3.73
CA LYS A 522 21.09 28.96 -3.48
C LYS A 522 21.61 28.75 -2.05
N VAL A 523 22.91 28.46 -1.90
CA VAL A 523 23.58 28.28 -0.60
C VAL A 523 23.79 29.62 0.09
#